data_AF-B2RGG9-F1
#
_entry.id   AF-B2RGG9-F1
#
_cell.length_a   1.000
_cell.length_b   1.000
_cell.length_c   1.000
_cell.angle_alpha   90.00
_cell.angle_beta   90.00
_cell.angle_gamma   90.00
#
_symmetry.space_group_name_H-M   'P 1'
#
loop_
_entity.id
_entity.type
_entity.pdbx_description
1 polymer ?
#
loop_
_entity_poly.entity_id
_entity_poly.type
_entity_poly.pdbx_seq_one_letter_code
_entity_poly.pdbx_strand_id
1 'polypeptide(L)'
;MNIHCKMKRSCSMDYKSIRECNEYILIESIKNFKLKQIFECGQCFRFEKISDTNYIVVAFERVIELIEDGENILIYNSNESDVRDIWIKYFDLQRDYSDIKDELSKDDLLRKSVEFGTGIRLLNQDPFEILISFIISARNSIPSIMKTINKISTKWGTEILYKGKTYYAFPPIAFFLKI
;
A
#
# COMPACT_ATOMS: atom_id res chain seq x y z
N MET A 1 29.72 -39.60 -5.32
CA MET A 1 28.25 -39.76 -5.17
C MET A 1 27.73 -38.44 -4.61
N ASN A 2 27.00 -37.70 -5.43
CA ASN A 2 26.69 -36.27 -5.21
C ASN A 2 25.81 -36.07 -3.99
N ILE A 3 26.32 -35.26 -3.04
CA ILE A 3 25.53 -34.69 -1.95
C ILE A 3 24.64 -33.62 -2.59
N HIS A 4 23.37 -33.95 -2.77
CA HIS A 4 22.34 -32.98 -3.16
C HIS A 4 22.07 -32.07 -1.96
N CYS A 5 22.87 -31.00 -1.84
CA CYS A 5 22.57 -29.88 -0.98
C CYS A 5 21.34 -29.17 -1.58
N LYS A 6 20.16 -29.36 -0.98
CA LYS A 6 18.98 -28.55 -1.27
C LYS A 6 19.35 -27.09 -1.00
N MET A 7 19.58 -26.30 -2.05
CA MET A 7 19.57 -24.84 -1.99
C MET A 7 18.24 -24.42 -1.36
N LYS A 8 18.28 -23.96 -0.11
CA LYS A 8 17.20 -23.16 0.47
C LYS A 8 17.01 -21.97 -0.48
N ARG A 9 15.83 -21.84 -1.10
CA ARG A 9 15.46 -20.67 -1.88
C ARG A 9 15.77 -19.44 -1.02
N SER A 10 16.71 -18.61 -1.46
CA SER A 10 16.87 -17.25 -0.94
C SER A 10 15.51 -16.59 -1.07
N CYS A 11 14.95 -16.08 0.02
CA CYS A 11 13.67 -15.37 0.00
C CYS A 11 13.87 -14.12 -0.87
N SER A 12 13.45 -14.18 -2.14
CA SER A 12 13.51 -13.06 -3.08
C SER A 12 12.47 -12.04 -2.60
N MET A 13 12.94 -10.83 -2.26
CA MET A 13 12.07 -9.70 -1.93
C MET A 13 11.91 -8.82 -3.18
N ASP A 14 10.80 -8.10 -3.29
CA ASP A 14 10.50 -7.24 -4.44
C ASP A 14 11.18 -5.86 -4.35
N TYR A 15 12.29 -5.75 -3.61
CA TYR A 15 13.14 -4.55 -3.53
C TYR A 15 14.58 -4.93 -3.18
N LYS A 16 15.54 -4.05 -3.49
CA LYS A 16 16.97 -4.31 -3.25
C LYS A 16 17.48 -3.77 -1.91
N SER A 17 17.18 -2.51 -1.61
CA SER A 17 17.70 -1.81 -0.43
C SER A 17 16.77 -0.69 0.01
N ILE A 18 16.93 -0.27 1.27
CA ILE A 18 16.26 0.88 1.87
C ILE A 18 17.36 1.83 2.32
N ARG A 19 17.25 3.12 1.99
CA ARG A 19 18.19 4.16 2.44
C ARG A 19 17.44 5.37 2.97
N GLU A 20 17.89 5.89 4.11
CA GLU A 20 17.44 7.18 4.61
C GLU A 20 18.12 8.32 3.84
N CYS A 21 17.32 9.31 3.44
CA CYS A 21 17.75 10.56 2.82
C CYS A 21 17.16 11.72 3.63
N ASN A 22 17.64 12.95 3.43
CA ASN A 22 17.31 14.09 4.29
C ASN A 22 15.80 14.32 4.51
N GLU A 23 14.96 14.14 3.47
CA GLU A 23 13.52 14.43 3.54
C GLU A 23 12.62 13.20 3.29
N TYR A 24 13.20 12.07 2.92
CA TYR A 24 12.47 10.87 2.52
C TYR A 24 13.29 9.61 2.74
N ILE A 25 12.62 8.46 2.79
CA ILE A 25 13.24 7.14 2.70
C ILE A 25 13.14 6.65 1.26
N LEU A 26 14.25 6.16 0.70
CA LEU A 26 14.34 5.58 -0.63
C LEU A 26 14.24 4.05 -0.53
N ILE A 27 13.29 3.45 -1.26
CA ILE A 27 13.29 2.03 -1.57
C ILE A 27 13.82 1.85 -2.98
N GLU A 28 14.97 1.17 -3.12
CA GLU A 28 15.67 1.02 -4.38
C GLU A 28 15.30 -0.26 -5.13
N SER A 29 15.25 -0.16 -6.46
CA SER A 29 15.03 -1.28 -7.38
C SER A 29 13.82 -2.13 -6.99
N ILE A 30 12.69 -1.46 -6.75
CA ILE A 30 11.41 -2.08 -6.48
C ILE A 30 10.87 -2.77 -7.74
N LYS A 31 10.30 -3.94 -7.57
CA LYS A 31 9.66 -4.73 -8.63
C LYS A 31 8.17 -4.82 -8.39
N ASN A 32 7.42 -5.03 -9.46
CA ASN A 32 6.00 -5.37 -9.38
C ASN A 32 5.20 -4.36 -8.53
N PHE A 33 5.50 -3.08 -8.70
CA PHE A 33 4.97 -2.01 -7.85
C PHE A 33 4.65 -0.79 -8.70
N LYS A 34 3.35 -0.48 -8.84
CA LYS A 34 2.87 0.75 -9.48
C LYS A 34 1.78 1.40 -8.65
N LEU A 35 2.01 2.62 -8.20
CA LEU A 35 1.15 3.35 -7.26
C LEU A 35 -0.29 3.41 -7.78
N LYS A 36 -0.48 3.81 -9.04
CA LYS A 36 -1.81 3.84 -9.68
C LYS A 36 -2.51 2.48 -9.61
N GLN A 37 -1.80 1.41 -9.95
CA GLN A 37 -2.40 0.07 -9.98
C GLN A 37 -2.68 -0.46 -8.57
N ILE A 38 -1.84 -0.11 -7.59
CA ILE A 38 -2.04 -0.49 -6.18
C ILE A 38 -3.24 0.24 -5.58
N PHE A 39 -3.32 1.57 -5.74
CA PHE A 39 -4.34 2.36 -5.05
C PHE A 39 -5.68 2.40 -5.79
N GLU A 40 -5.69 2.32 -7.13
CA GLU A 40 -6.92 2.43 -7.91
C GLU A 40 -7.53 1.08 -8.31
N CYS A 41 -6.97 -0.06 -7.88
CA CYS A 41 -7.59 -1.38 -8.12
C CYS A 41 -8.80 -1.69 -7.21
N GLY A 42 -9.22 -0.75 -6.37
CA GLY A 42 -10.42 -0.86 -5.52
C GLY A 42 -10.21 -1.53 -4.16
N GLN A 43 -8.96 -1.79 -3.76
CA GLN A 43 -8.66 -2.43 -2.46
C GLN A 43 -8.56 -1.46 -1.28
N CYS A 44 -8.31 -0.18 -1.55
CA CYS A 44 -8.05 0.86 -0.54
C CYS A 44 -8.84 2.12 -0.91
N PHE A 45 -9.22 2.92 0.10
CA PHE A 45 -10.03 4.12 -0.09
C PHE A 45 -9.44 5.37 0.60
N ARG A 46 -8.27 5.25 1.23
CA ARG A 46 -7.65 6.30 2.04
C ARG A 46 -6.37 6.84 1.43
N PHE A 47 -6.49 7.30 0.20
CA PHE A 47 -5.43 7.97 -0.53
C PHE A 47 -5.93 9.23 -1.21
N GLU A 48 -5.01 10.13 -1.51
CA GLU A 48 -5.20 11.27 -2.38
C GLU A 48 -4.22 11.15 -3.55
N LYS A 49 -4.77 11.19 -4.76
CA LYS A 49 -3.99 11.16 -5.99
C LYS A 49 -3.52 12.56 -6.35
N ILE A 50 -2.20 12.77 -6.39
CA ILE A 50 -1.58 13.99 -6.91
C ILE A 50 -1.28 13.81 -8.41
N SER A 51 -0.75 12.65 -8.79
CA SER A 51 -0.55 12.22 -10.19
C SER A 51 -0.59 10.70 -10.29
N ASP A 52 -0.39 10.13 -11.48
CA ASP A 52 -0.27 8.67 -11.66
C ASP A 52 0.95 8.07 -10.92
N THR A 53 1.92 8.91 -10.52
CA THR A 53 3.18 8.54 -9.86
C THR A 53 3.39 9.24 -8.52
N ASN A 54 2.39 9.95 -7.99
CA ASN A 54 2.45 10.63 -6.68
C ASN A 54 1.12 10.47 -5.94
N TYR A 55 1.19 9.86 -4.75
CA TYR A 55 0.04 9.61 -3.88
C TYR A 55 0.34 9.96 -2.44
N ILE A 56 -0.64 10.57 -1.76
CA ILE A 56 -0.64 10.71 -0.31
C ILE A 56 -1.53 9.61 0.26
N VAL A 57 -1.06 8.87 1.27
CA VAL A 57 -1.75 7.72 1.85
C VAL A 57 -1.90 7.91 3.34
N VAL A 58 -3.08 7.60 3.88
CA VAL A 58 -3.36 7.61 5.31
C VAL A 58 -3.65 6.18 5.76
N ALA A 59 -2.75 5.61 6.55
CA ALA A 59 -2.87 4.26 7.09
C ALA A 59 -2.09 4.15 8.41
N PHE A 60 -2.54 3.28 9.32
CA PHE A 60 -1.87 3.03 10.61
C PHE A 60 -1.51 4.29 11.40
N GLU A 61 -2.44 5.27 11.46
CA GLU A 61 -2.23 6.55 12.14
C GLU A 61 -1.02 7.35 11.63
N ARG A 62 -0.68 7.17 10.35
CA ARG A 62 0.37 7.91 9.64
C ARG A 62 -0.16 8.50 8.34
N VAL A 63 0.50 9.55 7.89
CA VAL A 63 0.35 10.13 6.55
C VAL A 63 1.70 10.01 5.86
N ILE A 64 1.77 9.39 4.70
CA ILE A 64 2.98 9.36 3.87
C ILE A 64 2.67 9.88 2.48
N GLU A 65 3.68 10.46 1.83
CA GLU A 65 3.64 10.76 0.39
C GLU A 65 4.61 9.82 -0.33
N LEU A 66 4.11 9.18 -1.38
CA LEU A 66 4.82 8.20 -2.19
C LEU A 66 5.05 8.79 -3.58
N ILE A 67 6.29 8.76 -4.05
CA ILE A 67 6.64 9.20 -5.40
C ILE A 67 7.40 8.08 -6.12
N GLU A 68 6.97 7.73 -7.34
CA GLU A 68 7.76 6.86 -8.22
C GLU A 68 8.91 7.64 -8.87
N ASP A 69 10.11 7.08 -8.79
CA ASP A 69 11.30 7.55 -9.48
C ASP A 69 11.98 6.37 -10.20
N GLY A 70 11.51 6.08 -11.42
CA GLY A 70 11.94 4.92 -12.20
C GLY A 70 11.59 3.60 -11.52
N GLU A 71 12.62 2.86 -11.10
CA GLU A 71 12.50 1.62 -10.31
C GLU A 71 12.60 1.88 -8.80
N ASN A 72 12.50 3.13 -8.36
CA ASN A 72 12.58 3.48 -6.94
C ASN A 72 11.25 4.07 -6.45
N ILE A 73 11.03 3.97 -5.14
CA ILE A 73 9.95 4.66 -4.43
C ILE A 73 10.56 5.56 -3.36
N LEU A 74 10.16 6.82 -3.39
CA LEU A 74 10.46 7.78 -2.33
C LEU A 74 9.28 7.83 -1.37
N ILE A 75 9.55 7.70 -0.08
CA ILE A 75 8.56 7.77 1.00
C ILE A 75 8.87 8.99 1.86
N TYR A 76 8.09 10.04 1.71
CA TYR A 76 8.16 11.22 2.57
C TYR A 76 7.32 11.04 3.84
N ASN A 77 7.63 11.84 4.86
CA ASN A 77 6.95 11.84 6.17
C ASN A 77 7.00 10.48 6.90
N SER A 78 8.09 9.75 6.71
CA SER A 78 8.37 8.50 7.40
C SER A 78 9.85 8.46 7.78
N ASN A 79 10.19 7.62 8.75
CA ASN A 79 11.56 7.27 9.11
C ASN A 79 11.86 5.81 8.73
N GLU A 80 13.11 5.38 8.87
CA GLU A 80 13.53 4.02 8.52
C GLU A 80 12.80 2.93 9.35
N SER A 81 12.55 3.16 10.64
CA SER A 81 11.82 2.21 11.50
C SER A 81 10.39 2.02 11.02
N ASP A 82 9.65 3.11 10.79
CA ASP A 82 8.29 3.07 10.27
C ASP A 82 8.24 2.36 8.89
N VAL A 83 9.24 2.59 8.04
CA VAL A 83 9.35 1.85 6.77
C VAL A 83 9.51 0.36 6.99
N ARG A 84 10.46 -0.06 7.83
CA ARG A 84 10.74 -1.49 8.07
C ARG A 84 9.59 -2.21 8.78
N ASP A 85 8.98 -1.55 9.76
CA ASP A 85 8.01 -2.17 10.67
C ASP A 85 6.58 -2.08 10.15
N ILE A 86 6.26 -1.04 9.38
CA ILE A 86 4.91 -0.77 8.87
C ILE A 86 4.89 -0.92 7.35
N TRP A 87 5.64 -0.09 6.62
CA TRP A 87 5.41 0.10 5.19
C TRP A 87 5.84 -1.11 4.34
N ILE A 88 6.95 -1.78 4.68
CA ILE A 88 7.36 -3.02 4.02
C ILE A 88 6.27 -4.09 4.10
N LYS A 89 5.61 -4.21 5.27
CA LYS A 89 4.50 -5.13 5.46
C LYS A 89 3.25 -4.63 4.76
N TYR A 90 2.87 -3.36 4.94
CA TYR A 90 1.69 -2.76 4.32
C TYR A 90 1.65 -2.96 2.80
N PHE A 91 2.80 -2.81 2.13
CA PHE A 91 2.94 -3.00 0.68
C PHE A 91 3.27 -4.44 0.24
N ASP A 92 3.31 -5.38 1.18
CA ASP A 92 3.64 -6.80 0.94
C ASP A 92 4.97 -7.00 0.19
N LEU A 93 5.99 -6.18 0.48
CA LEU A 93 7.26 -6.13 -0.28
C LEU A 93 8.20 -7.31 -0.03
N GLN A 94 7.89 -8.14 0.97
CA GLN A 94 8.63 -9.37 1.25
C GLN A 94 8.25 -10.52 0.31
N ARG A 95 7.16 -10.36 -0.46
CA ARG A 95 6.68 -11.35 -1.42
C ARG A 95 7.15 -11.00 -2.82
N ASP A 96 7.68 -11.99 -3.53
CA ASP A 96 7.98 -11.88 -4.96
C ASP A 96 6.70 -12.07 -5.78
N TYR A 97 6.17 -10.98 -6.35
CA TYR A 97 4.97 -11.04 -7.19
C TYR A 97 5.28 -11.55 -8.60
N SER A 98 6.56 -11.67 -8.98
CA SER A 98 6.95 -12.24 -10.29
C SER A 98 6.52 -13.70 -10.37
N ASP A 99 6.82 -14.49 -9.32
CA ASP A 99 6.41 -15.90 -9.21
C ASP A 99 4.89 -16.06 -9.33
N ILE A 100 4.11 -15.16 -8.70
CA ILE A 100 2.64 -15.19 -8.76
C ILE A 100 2.15 -14.88 -10.17
N LYS A 101 2.70 -13.84 -10.79
CA LYS A 101 2.33 -13.45 -12.15
C LYS A 101 2.69 -14.53 -13.16
N ASP A 102 3.85 -15.16 -13.02
CA ASP A 102 4.29 -16.25 -13.89
C ASP A 102 3.38 -17.46 -13.76
N GLU A 103 2.94 -17.81 -12.54
CA GLU A 103 1.99 -18.89 -12.33
C GLU A 103 0.61 -18.58 -12.94
N LEU A 104 0.07 -17.39 -12.69
CA LEU A 104 -1.23 -16.97 -13.22
C LEU A 104 -1.22 -16.81 -14.75
N SER A 105 -0.09 -16.42 -15.33
CA SER A 105 0.05 -16.20 -16.79
C SER A 105 0.09 -17.50 -17.60
N LYS A 106 0.21 -18.65 -16.94
CA LYS A 106 0.05 -19.97 -17.59
C LYS A 106 -1.39 -20.20 -18.08
N ASP A 107 -2.36 -19.52 -17.46
CA ASP A 107 -3.74 -19.51 -17.94
C ASP A 107 -3.92 -18.36 -18.95
N ASP A 108 -4.23 -18.73 -20.19
CA ASP A 108 -4.47 -17.82 -21.30
C ASP A 108 -5.60 -16.82 -21.02
N LEU A 109 -6.59 -17.20 -20.20
CA LEU A 109 -7.69 -16.33 -19.81
C LEU A 109 -7.22 -15.21 -18.86
N LEU A 110 -6.22 -15.49 -18.03
CA LEU A 110 -5.70 -14.55 -17.03
C LEU A 110 -4.54 -13.71 -17.55
N ARG A 111 -3.80 -14.19 -18.55
CA ARG A 111 -2.58 -13.54 -19.06
C ARG A 111 -2.76 -12.05 -19.37
N LYS A 112 -3.82 -11.68 -20.09
CA LYS A 112 -4.12 -10.28 -20.45
C LYS A 112 -4.38 -9.41 -19.21
N SER A 113 -5.04 -9.96 -18.20
CA SER A 113 -5.29 -9.26 -16.93
C SER A 113 -3.99 -9.08 -16.13
N VAL A 114 -3.11 -10.08 -16.13
CA VAL A 114 -1.79 -9.99 -15.47
C VAL A 114 -0.90 -8.95 -16.17
N GLU A 115 -0.87 -8.94 -17.50
CA GLU A 115 -0.12 -7.95 -18.30
C GLU A 115 -0.64 -6.51 -18.08
N PHE A 116 -1.95 -6.34 -17.89
CA PHE A 116 -2.54 -5.04 -17.56
C PHE A 116 -2.19 -4.60 -16.13
N GLY A 117 -2.21 -5.52 -15.16
CA GLY A 117 -2.03 -5.28 -13.73
C GLY A 117 -0.63 -5.58 -13.19
N THR A 118 0.43 -5.38 -13.98
CA THR A 118 1.80 -5.83 -13.64
C THR A 118 2.40 -5.29 -12.34
N GLY A 119 1.91 -4.16 -11.85
CA GLY A 119 2.33 -3.51 -10.62
C GLY A 119 1.31 -3.57 -9.48
N ILE A 120 0.23 -4.34 -9.61
CA ILE A 120 -0.74 -4.58 -8.53
C ILE A 120 -0.07 -5.37 -7.40
N ARG A 121 -0.34 -4.95 -6.16
CA ARG A 121 0.01 -5.66 -4.93
C ARG A 121 -1.17 -5.67 -3.98
N LEU A 122 -1.31 -6.72 -3.16
CA LEU A 122 -2.33 -6.77 -2.11
C LEU A 122 -1.81 -6.08 -0.86
N LEU A 123 -2.47 -5.00 -0.45
CA LEU A 123 -2.08 -4.23 0.72
C LEU A 123 -2.47 -4.94 2.02
N ASN A 124 -1.54 -5.01 2.98
CA ASN A 124 -1.79 -5.48 4.33
C ASN A 124 -2.33 -4.34 5.20
N GLN A 125 -3.59 -4.01 5.01
CA GLN A 125 -4.31 -2.90 5.67
C GLN A 125 -4.82 -3.28 7.08
N ASP A 126 -5.24 -2.29 7.85
CA ASP A 126 -5.87 -2.53 9.16
C ASP A 126 -7.21 -3.28 9.02
N PRO A 127 -7.40 -4.42 9.70
CA PRO A 127 -8.62 -5.22 9.55
C PRO A 127 -9.91 -4.49 9.92
N PHE A 128 -9.85 -3.60 10.92
CA PHE A 128 -11.03 -2.89 11.39
C PHE A 128 -11.44 -1.77 10.42
N GLU A 129 -10.47 -0.97 9.96
CA GLU A 129 -10.69 0.02 8.90
C GLU A 129 -11.26 -0.63 7.64
N ILE A 130 -10.71 -1.79 7.24
CA ILE A 130 -11.19 -2.54 6.06
C ILE A 130 -12.60 -3.05 6.24
N LEU A 131 -12.92 -3.65 7.40
CA LEU A 131 -14.27 -4.12 7.69
C LEU A 131 -15.30 -3.01 7.50
N ILE A 132 -15.07 -1.85 8.13
CA ILE A 132 -15.99 -0.71 8.02
C ILE A 132 -16.03 -0.16 6.60
N SER A 133 -14.87 -0.05 5.93
CA SER A 133 -14.77 0.46 4.56
C SER A 133 -15.59 -0.38 3.56
N PHE A 134 -15.52 -1.72 3.66
CA PHE A 134 -16.26 -2.61 2.77
C PHE A 134 -17.75 -2.77 3.14
N ILE A 135 -18.13 -2.54 4.39
CA ILE A 135 -19.55 -2.35 4.74
C ILE A 135 -20.10 -1.10 4.03
N ILE A 136 -19.35 0.01 4.06
CA ILE A 136 -19.71 1.27 3.39
C ILE A 136 -19.74 1.12 1.87
N SER A 137 -18.94 0.21 1.29
CA SER A 137 -18.88 0.01 -0.16
C SER A 137 -20.11 -0.67 -0.75
N ALA A 138 -20.95 -1.31 0.07
CA ALA A 138 -22.15 -1.98 -0.39
C ALA A 138 -23.06 -1.00 -1.16
N ARG A 139 -23.24 -1.25 -2.47
CA ARG A 139 -24.04 -0.43 -3.40
C ARG A 139 -23.63 1.05 -3.40
N ASN A 140 -22.33 1.33 -3.38
CA ASN A 140 -21.81 2.68 -3.35
C ASN A 140 -20.70 2.90 -4.39
N SER A 141 -20.57 4.12 -4.90
CA SER A 141 -19.49 4.46 -5.84
C SER A 141 -18.19 4.75 -5.07
N ILE A 142 -17.03 4.47 -5.67
CA ILE A 142 -15.71 4.76 -5.04
C ILE A 142 -15.63 6.18 -4.48
N PRO A 143 -16.03 7.25 -5.20
CA PRO A 143 -16.00 8.61 -4.64
C PRO A 143 -16.86 8.79 -3.38
N SER A 144 -18.04 8.15 -3.34
CA SER A 144 -18.94 8.21 -2.20
C SER A 144 -18.43 7.41 -1.00
N ILE A 145 -17.76 6.28 -1.25
CA ILE A 145 -17.08 5.48 -0.22
C ILE A 145 -15.97 6.31 0.43
N MET A 146 -15.03 6.84 -0.36
CA MET A 146 -13.93 7.67 0.11
C MET A 146 -14.44 8.89 0.90
N LYS A 147 -15.49 9.57 0.40
CA LYS A 147 -16.12 10.70 1.11
C LYS A 147 -16.69 10.31 2.46
N THR A 148 -17.32 9.14 2.56
CA THR A 148 -17.93 8.66 3.81
C THR A 148 -16.87 8.29 4.83
N ILE A 149 -15.83 7.55 4.41
CA ILE A 149 -14.69 7.20 5.27
C ILE A 149 -13.95 8.46 5.75
N ASN A 150 -13.75 9.45 4.87
CA ASN A 150 -13.14 10.71 5.25
C ASN A 150 -13.97 11.48 6.28
N LYS A 151 -15.32 11.49 6.16
CA LYS A 151 -16.19 12.10 7.19
C LYS A 151 -16.07 11.43 8.55
N ILE A 152 -16.03 10.10 8.57
CA ILE A 152 -15.83 9.32 9.81
C ILE A 152 -14.48 9.70 10.43
N SER A 153 -13.43 9.72 9.61
CA SER A 153 -12.06 10.04 10.04
C SER A 153 -11.95 11.48 10.56
N THR A 154 -12.51 12.47 9.87
CA THR A 154 -12.51 13.87 10.33
C THR A 154 -13.29 14.07 11.63
N LYS A 155 -14.36 13.30 11.87
CA LYS A 155 -15.20 13.49 13.05
C LYS A 155 -14.64 12.83 14.31
N TRP A 156 -13.96 11.69 14.17
CA TRP A 156 -13.57 10.84 15.31
C TRP A 156 -12.12 10.38 15.29
N GLY A 157 -11.37 10.68 14.23
CA GLY A 157 -9.97 10.32 14.08
C GLY A 157 -9.02 11.37 14.66
N THR A 158 -7.79 10.93 14.92
CA THR A 158 -6.69 11.79 15.37
C THR A 158 -6.20 12.69 14.24
N GLU A 159 -5.99 13.97 14.51
CA GLU A 159 -5.45 14.93 13.54
C GLU A 159 -3.99 14.65 13.20
N ILE A 160 -3.62 14.73 11.91
CA ILE A 160 -2.25 14.59 11.41
C ILE A 160 -1.96 15.70 10.40
N LEU A 161 -0.99 16.57 10.70
CA LEU A 161 -0.59 17.67 9.82
C LEU A 161 0.50 17.22 8.84
N TYR A 162 0.30 17.46 7.54
CA TYR A 162 1.33 17.23 6.52
C TYR A 162 1.27 18.31 5.44
N LYS A 163 2.41 18.97 5.16
CA LYS A 163 2.54 20.05 4.16
C LYS A 163 1.45 21.13 4.25
N GLY A 164 1.09 21.54 5.48
CA GLY A 164 0.08 22.56 5.74
C GLY A 164 -1.38 22.11 5.53
N LYS A 165 -1.61 20.83 5.22
CA LYS A 165 -2.94 20.22 5.12
C LYS A 165 -3.17 19.26 6.27
N THR A 166 -4.36 19.33 6.85
CA THR A 166 -4.79 18.44 7.92
C THR A 166 -5.41 17.16 7.33
N TYR A 167 -4.89 16.03 7.76
CA TYR A 167 -5.44 14.69 7.57
C TYR A 167 -5.92 14.15 8.92
N TYR A 168 -6.62 13.01 8.88
CA TYR A 168 -7.14 12.39 10.10
C TYR A 168 -6.87 10.89 10.05
N ALA A 169 -6.40 10.27 11.13
CA ALA A 169 -6.34 8.82 11.25
C ALA A 169 -7.75 8.20 11.17
N PHE A 170 -7.85 6.89 10.90
CA PHE A 170 -9.13 6.22 11.04
C PHE A 170 -9.40 6.00 12.53
N PRO A 171 -10.63 6.24 13.03
CA PRO A 171 -10.91 6.11 14.45
C PRO A 171 -10.72 4.67 14.95
N PRO A 172 -10.10 4.47 16.12
CA PRO A 172 -10.02 3.14 16.72
C PRO A 172 -11.40 2.62 17.13
N ILE A 173 -11.53 1.30 17.23
CA ILE A 173 -12.77 0.60 17.57
C ILE A 173 -13.48 1.16 18.82
N ALA A 174 -12.72 1.65 19.80
CA ALA A 174 -13.25 2.22 21.04
C ALA A 174 -14.19 3.42 20.82
N PHE A 175 -14.08 4.15 19.70
CA PHE A 175 -15.03 5.23 19.37
C PHE A 175 -16.36 4.70 18.85
N PHE A 176 -16.37 3.57 18.14
CA PHE A 176 -17.59 3.00 17.59
C PHE A 176 -18.48 2.37 18.66
N LEU A 177 -17.91 1.93 19.79
CA LEU A 177 -18.66 1.39 20.92
C LEU A 177 -19.43 2.46 21.74
N LYS A 178 -19.24 3.74 21.42
CA LYS A 178 -19.86 4.88 22.11
C LYS A 178 -21.04 5.49 21.33
N ILE A 179 -21.37 4.92 20.18
CA ILE A 179 -22.44 5.34 19.28
C ILE A 179 -23.59 4.33 19.42
#